data_AF-A0AAV3SPV8-F1
#
_entry.id   AF-A0AAV3SPV8-F1
#
_cell.length_a   1.000
_cell.length_b   1.000
_cell.length_c   1.000
_cell.angle_alpha   90.00
_cell.angle_beta   90.00
_cell.angle_gamma   90.00
#
_symmetry.space_group_name_H-M   'P 1'
#
loop_
_entity.id
_entity.type
_entity.pdbx_description
1 polymer ?
#
loop_
_entity_poly.entity_id
_entity_poly.type
_entity_poly.pdbx_seq_one_letter_code
_entity_poly.pdbx_strand_id
1 'polypeptide(L)'
;MTDEPENTVRERVVAQATSLYEIHENTSRVIKNLDLPMSEFQDEYDITMSDSFNFEAMVRLYLYKRVTGMDQTEVTTRVRNWEYLQQQFGLNRAPTQQTLSYTIRRRFSSQYKTLLNNIAKDIREAALQQGHYEKDLRSPDPTPSPDEIEETSTPLHHYVDEHAPDIISAALNDVCPAFDTGRAHNVVHEDRTVWEHQILMSLSDRAGTRSAFRTFNKFRTRALHNDTHVRAVKKLGTPASYQYTFDDFNGRRRPTPEWRKVADTIQPQFSDAVENMLGRIREADEFSEPVVAAIDTVRVPVSVSPYKGEADVEPGDTRVRTKNGNLRVPKDDYPEMIKGGNDKPVGYEYATLTIVGHNDPIVLAVEPVRHNSKWELDNGMSVSWAETVDRLMQQATELVDIHLVMADRAFENREVTHVLDQYYDVNYLLPKKKNSEALEQNLDDVESDSTLVSRVQRKPLYLDENETRYVKAESDDTVGEGGYSHDVNFMYVPAEKDDWVYTELDDVEYTVFVTNREDVLPEDAMGLCNRYSSRWDIEIEYKVLLPLLPSIASKDYRMRYFSFVFSCLLYNLWRLTDHSLKRLASEAFDDYGRLTFDDRLDPLLSMADFLASALILMFREDGVDPPD
;
A
#
# COMPACT_ATOMS: atom_id res chain seq x y z
N MET A 1 16.38 28.61 45.18
CA MET A 1 14.99 28.14 44.95
C MET A 1 15.12 26.96 44.02
N THR A 2 14.50 25.85 44.39
CA THR A 2 14.80 24.47 43.98
C THR A 2 14.32 24.13 42.56
N ASP A 3 15.24 23.74 41.68
CA ASP A 3 15.00 23.18 40.32
C ASP A 3 14.39 21.75 40.33
N GLU A 4 13.97 21.23 41.48
CA GLU A 4 13.45 19.86 41.65
C GLU A 4 12.17 19.52 40.84
N PRO A 5 11.17 20.43 40.67
CA PRO A 5 9.95 20.10 39.92
C PRO A 5 10.22 19.99 38.40
N GLU A 6 11.03 20.89 37.84
CA GLU A 6 11.31 20.92 36.39
C GLU A 6 12.08 19.67 35.93
N ASN A 7 13.07 19.22 36.72
CA ASN A 7 13.81 17.99 36.41
C ASN A 7 12.91 16.75 36.50
N THR A 8 12.00 16.69 37.48
CA THR A 8 11.06 15.57 37.64
C THR A 8 10.09 15.45 36.45
N VAL A 9 9.58 16.59 35.96
CA VAL A 9 8.69 16.62 34.77
C VAL A 9 9.45 16.19 33.51
N ARG A 10 10.66 16.72 33.31
CA ARG A 10 11.51 16.37 32.17
C ARG A 10 11.82 14.88 32.14
N GLU A 11 12.28 14.31 33.25
CA GLU A 11 12.61 12.89 33.36
C GLU A 11 11.40 12.00 33.06
N ARG A 12 10.20 12.35 33.57
CA ARG A 12 8.96 11.61 33.30
C ARG A 12 8.59 11.63 31.82
N VAL A 13 8.58 12.80 31.18
CA VAL A 13 8.17 12.94 29.77
C VAL A 13 9.19 12.25 28.84
N VAL A 14 10.49 12.37 29.14
CA VAL A 14 11.54 11.71 28.34
C VAL A 14 11.46 10.20 28.50
N ALA A 15 11.28 9.67 29.72
CA ALA A 15 11.11 8.24 29.93
C ALA A 15 9.89 7.68 29.19
N GLN A 16 8.77 8.43 29.20
CA GLN A 16 7.59 8.07 28.43
C GLN A 16 7.89 8.05 26.92
N ALA A 17 8.58 9.08 26.41
CA ALA A 17 8.97 9.13 25.00
C ALA A 17 9.86 7.94 24.61
N THR A 18 10.83 7.57 25.46
CA THR A 18 11.71 6.42 25.23
C THR A 18 10.93 5.12 25.14
N SER A 19 9.97 4.89 26.05
CA SER A 19 9.10 3.71 25.97
C SER A 19 8.17 3.74 24.75
N LEU A 20 7.70 4.93 24.35
CA LEU A 20 6.88 5.05 23.14
C LEU A 20 7.67 4.80 21.87
N TYR A 21 8.96 5.14 21.81
CA TYR A 21 9.81 4.78 20.69
C TYR A 21 10.07 3.26 20.58
N GLU A 22 9.90 2.48 21.66
CA GLU A 22 9.91 1.01 21.57
C GLU A 22 8.70 0.45 20.80
N ILE A 23 7.64 1.26 20.64
CA ILE A 23 6.35 0.86 20.03
C ILE A 23 6.12 1.62 18.72
N HIS A 24 6.65 2.83 18.60
CA HIS A 24 6.41 3.74 17.48
C HIS A 24 7.72 4.28 16.92
N GLU A 25 8.00 3.98 15.65
CA GLU A 25 9.20 4.47 14.97
C GLU A 25 9.11 5.94 14.53
N ASN A 26 7.93 6.57 14.61
CA ASN A 26 7.69 7.92 14.11
C ASN A 26 7.60 8.95 15.25
N THR A 27 8.34 10.06 15.13
CA THR A 27 8.40 11.12 16.15
C THR A 27 7.04 11.80 16.35
N SER A 28 6.25 11.99 15.29
CA SER A 28 4.92 12.58 15.42
C SER A 28 3.96 11.70 16.23
N ARG A 29 4.01 10.37 16.08
CA ARG A 29 3.20 9.40 16.85
C ARG A 29 3.64 9.36 18.31
N VAL A 30 4.95 9.35 18.57
CA VAL A 30 5.47 9.48 19.93
C VAL A 30 4.96 10.77 20.55
N ILE A 31 5.08 11.89 19.84
CA ILE A 31 4.62 13.19 20.33
C ILE A 31 3.10 13.25 20.48
N LYS A 32 2.27 12.57 19.66
CA LYS A 32 0.81 12.43 19.87
C LYS A 32 0.53 11.73 21.21
N ASN A 33 1.26 10.67 21.51
CA ASN A 33 1.00 9.80 22.67
C ASN A 33 1.69 10.26 23.97
N LEU A 34 2.43 11.38 23.95
CA LEU A 34 2.97 11.96 25.18
C LEU A 34 1.85 12.50 26.08
N ASP A 35 1.95 12.17 27.36
CA ASP A 35 1.16 12.77 28.42
C ASP A 35 1.88 14.04 28.88
N LEU A 36 1.53 15.16 28.25
CA LEU A 36 2.10 16.45 28.58
C LEU A 36 1.43 16.97 29.85
N PRO A 37 2.17 17.39 30.89
CA PRO A 37 1.58 17.87 32.13
C PRO A 37 0.99 19.28 31.99
N MET A 38 -0.06 19.40 31.19
CA MET A 38 -0.73 20.66 30.87
C MET A 38 -1.30 21.35 32.12
N SER A 39 -1.58 20.62 33.19
CA SER A 39 -1.97 21.18 34.48
C SER A 39 -0.85 21.96 35.19
N GLU A 40 0.41 21.64 34.89
CA GLU A 40 1.60 22.31 35.43
C GLU A 40 2.01 23.51 34.55
N PHE A 41 1.42 23.66 33.36
CA PHE A 41 1.74 24.69 32.39
C PHE A 41 0.53 25.59 32.14
N GLN A 42 0.56 26.80 32.68
CA GLN A 42 -0.47 27.79 32.41
C GLN A 42 -0.20 28.49 31.08
N ASP A 43 -1.21 28.56 30.21
CA ASP A 43 -1.21 29.50 29.10
C ASP A 43 -1.18 30.91 29.70
N GLU A 44 -0.05 31.62 29.56
CA GLU A 44 0.15 32.95 30.16
C GLU A 44 -0.75 34.03 29.54
N TYR A 45 -1.56 33.66 28.54
CA TYR A 45 -2.41 34.55 27.79
C TYR A 45 -3.88 34.10 27.81
N ASP A 46 -4.75 34.98 28.28
CA ASP A 46 -6.20 34.81 28.21
C ASP A 46 -6.68 35.20 26.80
N ILE A 47 -6.82 34.21 25.92
CA ILE A 47 -7.10 34.46 24.50
C ILE A 47 -8.61 34.68 24.33
N THR A 48 -8.97 35.94 24.09
CA THR A 48 -10.35 36.38 23.84
C THR A 48 -10.79 36.21 22.37
N MET A 49 -9.94 35.66 21.51
CA MET A 49 -10.21 35.44 20.08
C MET A 49 -10.61 33.99 19.81
N SER A 50 -11.79 33.79 19.22
CA SER A 50 -12.37 32.48 18.87
C SER A 50 -11.56 31.67 17.85
N ASP A 51 -10.54 32.28 17.24
CA ASP A 51 -9.83 31.74 16.08
C ASP A 51 -8.38 31.28 16.41
N SER A 52 -8.09 31.11 17.69
CA SER A 52 -6.77 30.71 18.18
C SER A 52 -6.62 29.19 18.33
N PHE A 53 -5.41 28.69 18.06
CA PHE A 53 -5.09 27.27 18.23
C PHE A 53 -5.10 26.86 19.70
N ASN A 54 -5.56 25.63 19.97
CA ASN A 54 -5.45 25.00 21.28
C ASN A 54 -3.99 25.07 21.80
N PHE A 55 -3.82 25.34 23.10
CA PHE A 55 -2.50 25.53 23.69
C PHE A 55 -1.65 24.26 23.61
N GLU A 56 -2.21 23.11 23.96
CA GLU A 56 -1.54 21.81 23.92
C GLU A 56 -1.14 21.45 22.48
N ALA A 57 -2.01 21.72 21.51
CA ALA A 57 -1.72 21.47 20.10
C ALA A 57 -0.48 22.25 19.63
N MET A 58 -0.37 23.51 20.04
CA MET A 58 0.81 24.33 19.74
C MET A 58 2.06 23.88 20.50
N VAL A 59 1.92 23.30 21.69
CA VAL A 59 3.03 22.69 22.45
C VAL A 59 3.53 21.44 21.73
N ARG A 60 2.65 20.54 21.29
CA ARG A 60 3.00 19.35 20.51
C ARG A 60 3.70 19.73 19.21
N LEU A 61 3.17 20.70 18.47
CA LEU A 61 3.83 21.23 17.27
C LEU A 61 5.22 21.83 17.55
N TYR A 62 5.37 22.55 18.66
CA TYR A 62 6.66 23.10 19.05
C TYR A 62 7.67 22.03 19.45
N LEU A 63 7.24 21.01 20.20
CA LEU A 63 8.05 19.84 20.52
C LEU A 63 8.47 19.12 19.25
N TYR A 64 7.54 18.86 18.33
CA TYR A 64 7.82 18.21 17.06
C TYR A 64 8.87 18.98 16.26
N LYS A 65 8.67 20.30 16.08
CA LYS A 65 9.67 21.20 15.47
C LYS A 65 11.05 21.07 16.13
N ARG A 66 11.11 20.99 17.47
CA ARG A 66 12.37 20.98 18.22
C ARG A 66 13.07 19.63 18.19
N VAL A 67 12.31 18.54 18.28
CA VAL A 67 12.83 17.18 18.18
C VAL A 67 13.36 16.99 16.77
N THR A 68 12.58 17.25 15.72
CA THR A 68 13.02 17.08 14.32
C THR A 68 14.10 18.06 13.89
N GLY A 69 14.25 19.20 14.59
CA GLY A 69 15.27 20.20 14.29
C GLY A 69 14.86 21.18 13.18
N MET A 70 13.63 21.09 12.66
CA MET A 70 13.09 21.98 11.64
C MET A 70 13.02 23.45 12.11
N ASP A 71 13.07 24.38 11.17
CA ASP A 71 12.72 25.77 11.39
C ASP A 71 11.19 25.99 11.43
N GLN A 72 10.74 27.25 11.61
CA GLN A 72 9.30 27.55 11.71
C GLN A 72 8.59 27.45 10.36
N THR A 73 9.28 27.73 9.27
CA THR A 73 8.75 27.66 7.91
C THR A 73 8.60 26.20 7.50
N GLU A 74 9.65 25.40 7.68
CA GLU A 74 9.70 23.98 7.37
C GLU A 74 8.59 23.21 8.09
N VAL A 75 8.46 23.38 9.41
CA VAL A 75 7.45 22.65 10.18
C VAL A 75 6.02 23.07 9.81
N THR A 76 5.78 24.35 9.50
CA THR A 76 4.43 24.83 9.14
C THR A 76 4.04 24.45 7.72
N THR A 77 5.00 24.43 6.79
CA THR A 77 4.82 23.86 5.45
C THR A 77 4.57 22.36 5.54
N ARG A 78 5.32 21.63 6.35
CA ARG A 78 5.10 20.18 6.54
C ARG A 78 3.72 19.91 7.10
N VAL A 79 3.30 20.60 8.17
CA VAL A 79 1.94 20.44 8.72
C VAL A 79 0.85 20.82 7.72
N ARG A 80 1.08 21.81 6.84
CA ARG A 80 0.15 22.16 5.76
C ARG A 80 0.02 21.06 4.71
N ASN A 81 1.15 20.51 4.26
CA ASN A 81 1.19 19.49 3.22
C ASN A 81 0.77 18.11 3.77
N TRP A 82 0.98 17.88 5.07
CA TRP A 82 0.78 16.62 5.77
C TRP A 82 -0.30 16.80 6.84
N GLU A 83 -1.55 16.71 6.41
CA GLU A 83 -2.70 16.92 7.28
C GLU A 83 -2.78 15.94 8.46
N TYR A 84 -2.16 14.75 8.33
CA TYR A 84 -2.02 13.82 9.44
C TYR A 84 -1.32 14.47 10.65
N LEU A 85 -0.33 15.36 10.45
CA LEU A 85 0.33 16.08 11.55
C LEU A 85 -0.63 17.05 12.23
N GLN A 86 -1.61 17.59 11.51
CA GLN A 86 -2.64 18.43 12.10
C GLN A 86 -3.48 17.61 13.09
N GLN A 87 -3.90 16.42 12.68
CA GLN A 87 -4.65 15.49 13.54
C GLN A 87 -3.86 15.00 14.74
N GLN A 88 -2.63 14.52 14.51
CA GLN A 88 -1.74 13.98 15.56
C GLN A 88 -1.50 15.00 16.68
N PHE A 89 -1.46 16.28 16.33
CA PHE A 89 -1.25 17.36 17.28
C PHE A 89 -2.53 18.05 17.72
N GLY A 90 -3.71 17.67 17.24
CA GLY A 90 -4.98 18.33 17.58
C GLY A 90 -5.10 19.77 17.05
N LEU A 91 -4.49 20.06 15.91
CA LEU A 91 -4.60 21.32 15.18
C LEU A 91 -5.86 21.29 14.30
N ASN A 92 -6.74 22.28 14.46
CA ASN A 92 -7.97 22.40 13.67
C ASN A 92 -7.77 22.88 12.23
N ARG A 93 -6.55 23.34 11.89
CA ARG A 93 -6.11 23.77 10.55
C ARG A 93 -4.59 23.92 10.53
N ALA A 94 -3.98 24.11 9.36
CA ALA A 94 -2.54 24.33 9.27
C ALA A 94 -2.13 25.72 9.84
N PRO A 95 -1.28 25.79 10.89
CA PRO A 95 -0.80 27.05 11.41
C PRO A 95 0.18 27.71 10.42
N THR A 96 0.12 29.04 10.30
CA THR A 96 1.12 29.79 9.54
C THR A 96 2.41 29.96 10.36
N GLN A 97 3.53 30.18 9.67
CA GLN A 97 4.82 30.53 10.30
C GLN A 97 4.66 31.72 11.28
N GLN A 98 3.87 32.73 10.89
CA GLN A 98 3.57 33.89 11.73
C GLN A 98 2.81 33.52 13.00
N THR A 99 1.83 32.62 12.91
CA THR A 99 1.03 32.13 14.04
C THR A 99 1.89 31.35 15.03
N LEU A 100 2.76 30.46 14.53
CA LEU A 100 3.70 29.71 15.35
C LEU A 100 4.69 30.66 16.04
N SER A 101 5.23 31.64 15.31
CA SER A 101 6.13 32.66 15.86
C SER A 101 5.46 33.49 16.96
N TYR A 102 4.21 33.91 16.75
CA TYR A 102 3.42 34.66 17.73
C TYR A 102 3.18 33.82 19.00
N THR A 103 2.74 32.58 18.84
CA THR A 103 2.47 31.65 19.95
C THR A 103 3.72 31.43 20.80
N ILE A 104 4.84 31.11 20.16
CA ILE A 104 6.12 30.96 20.86
C ILE A 104 6.48 32.26 21.59
N ARG A 105 6.31 33.44 21.00
CA ARG A 105 6.71 34.70 21.64
C ARG A 105 5.80 35.13 22.80
N ARG A 106 4.49 34.85 22.72
CA ARG A 106 3.47 35.44 23.59
C ARG A 106 2.84 34.48 24.58
N ARG A 107 2.71 33.19 24.24
CA ARG A 107 2.05 32.19 25.08
C ARG A 107 3.04 31.31 25.84
N PHE A 108 4.28 31.19 25.36
CA PHE A 108 5.31 30.38 26.03
C PHE A 108 6.25 31.25 26.86
N SER A 109 6.24 31.02 28.18
CA SER A 109 7.16 31.66 29.12
C SER A 109 8.61 31.31 28.82
N SER A 110 9.55 32.13 29.31
CA SER A 110 10.98 31.84 29.10
C SER A 110 11.43 30.55 29.78
N GLN A 111 10.88 30.24 30.96
CA GLN A 111 11.17 29.00 31.69
C GLN A 111 10.59 27.81 30.92
N TYR A 112 9.35 27.93 30.45
CA TYR A 112 8.66 26.88 29.69
C TYR A 112 9.37 26.53 28.38
N LYS A 113 9.85 27.54 27.64
CA LYS A 113 10.68 27.30 26.44
C LYS A 113 11.95 26.51 26.77
N THR A 114 12.65 26.87 27.84
CA THR A 114 13.87 26.18 28.24
C THR A 114 13.58 24.73 28.58
N LEU A 115 12.50 24.46 29.33
CA LEU A 115 12.05 23.11 29.64
C LEU A 115 11.69 22.31 28.38
N LEU A 116 10.84 22.85 27.48
CA LEU A 116 10.47 22.17 26.24
C LEU A 116 11.68 21.92 25.32
N ASN A 117 12.64 22.85 25.27
CA ASN A 117 13.88 22.63 24.51
C ASN A 117 14.73 21.51 25.10
N ASN A 118 14.81 21.44 26.43
CA ASN A 118 15.56 20.41 27.15
C ASN A 118 14.89 19.03 27.00
N ILE A 119 13.55 18.96 27.10
CA ILE A 119 12.76 17.77 26.80
C ILE A 119 12.98 17.34 25.36
N ALA A 120 12.78 18.24 24.39
CA ALA A 120 12.92 17.91 22.98
C ALA A 120 14.35 17.45 22.62
N LYS A 121 15.37 18.03 23.26
CA LYS A 121 16.75 17.60 23.10
C LYS A 121 16.94 16.15 23.58
N ASP A 122 16.42 15.80 24.75
CA ASP A 122 16.58 14.45 25.31
C ASP A 122 15.73 13.43 24.56
N ILE A 123 14.53 13.80 24.12
CA ILE A 123 13.68 12.97 23.23
C ILE A 123 14.43 12.72 21.92
N ARG A 124 15.06 13.74 21.34
CA ARG A 124 15.90 13.59 20.14
C ARG A 124 17.09 12.67 20.39
N GLU A 125 17.77 12.79 21.52
CA GLU A 125 18.87 11.89 21.88
C GLU A 125 18.39 10.43 22.05
N ALA A 126 17.21 10.23 22.66
CA ALA A 126 16.59 8.90 22.76
C ALA A 126 16.23 8.32 21.38
N ALA A 127 15.63 9.13 20.49
CA ALA A 127 15.32 8.74 19.13
C ALA A 127 16.57 8.36 18.32
N LEU A 128 17.67 9.12 18.48
CA LEU A 128 18.96 8.84 17.86
C LEU A 128 19.60 7.54 18.38
N GLN A 129 19.48 7.26 19.68
CA GLN A 129 20.00 6.02 20.27
C GLN A 129 19.26 4.78 19.79
N GLN A 130 18.00 4.93 19.38
CA GLN A 130 17.15 3.84 18.86
C GLN A 130 17.06 3.82 17.32
N GLY A 131 17.69 4.78 16.61
CA GLY A 131 17.76 4.79 15.14
C GLY A 131 16.55 5.40 14.42
N HIS A 132 15.70 6.16 15.12
CA HIS A 132 14.41 6.65 14.60
C HIS A 132 14.41 8.11 14.07
N TYR A 133 15.58 8.78 14.00
CA TYR A 133 15.66 10.24 13.84
C TYR A 133 15.54 10.77 12.39
N GLU A 134 15.83 9.96 11.36
CA GLU A 134 16.02 10.48 9.99
C GLU A 134 14.73 10.61 9.14
N LYS A 135 13.64 9.89 9.47
CA LYS A 135 12.45 9.76 8.59
C LYS A 135 11.56 11.01 8.47
N ASP A 136 11.64 11.99 9.38
CA ASP A 136 10.67 13.09 9.46
C ASP A 136 11.08 14.39 8.72
N LEU A 137 12.30 14.47 8.16
CA LEU A 137 12.98 15.75 7.92
C LEU A 137 12.77 16.44 6.56
N ARG A 138 12.13 15.86 5.54
CA ARG A 138 12.04 16.52 4.23
C ARG A 138 10.62 16.82 3.76
N SER A 139 10.33 18.10 3.56
CA SER A 139 9.21 18.53 2.70
C SER A 139 9.68 18.56 1.25
N PRO A 140 8.88 18.10 0.29
CA PRO A 140 9.17 18.21 -1.14
C PRO A 140 9.12 19.68 -1.58
N ASP A 141 10.06 20.08 -2.42
CA ASP A 141 10.15 21.43 -3.00
C ASP A 141 9.07 21.63 -4.08
N PRO A 142 8.21 22.68 -4.00
CA PRO A 142 7.20 22.95 -5.03
C PRO A 142 7.69 23.95 -6.10
N THR A 143 7.98 23.44 -7.30
CA THR A 143 7.87 24.05 -8.67
C THR A 143 8.72 25.29 -9.06
N PRO A 144 9.35 25.28 -10.27
CA PRO A 144 8.83 26.00 -11.45
C PRO A 144 8.87 25.23 -12.80
N SER A 145 8.27 25.86 -13.84
CA SER A 145 7.83 25.36 -15.18
C SER A 145 8.85 24.63 -16.10
N PRO A 146 8.42 23.69 -16.98
CA PRO A 146 9.28 22.84 -17.84
C PRO A 146 9.95 23.50 -19.07
N ASP A 147 9.72 24.79 -19.35
CA ASP A 147 10.09 25.39 -20.64
C ASP A 147 11.48 26.06 -20.67
N GLU A 148 12.28 25.92 -19.61
CA GLU A 148 13.62 26.49 -19.54
C GLU A 148 14.60 25.45 -18.95
N ILE A 149 15.11 24.52 -19.78
CA ILE A 149 16.32 23.77 -19.46
C ILE A 149 17.40 24.23 -20.44
N GLU A 150 18.37 24.99 -19.93
CA GLU A 150 19.60 25.27 -20.66
C GLU A 150 20.44 23.99 -20.77
N GLU A 151 21.05 23.80 -21.94
CA GLU A 151 21.83 22.62 -22.31
C GLU A 151 23.00 22.35 -21.33
N THR A 152 22.81 21.42 -20.40
CA THR A 152 23.91 20.72 -19.74
C THR A 152 24.74 19.93 -20.76
N SER A 153 26.07 19.85 -20.56
CA SER A 153 27.01 19.28 -21.53
C SER A 153 26.92 17.76 -21.77
N THR A 154 26.14 17.03 -20.97
CA THR A 154 25.86 15.60 -21.15
C THR A 154 24.34 15.40 -21.21
N PRO A 155 23.78 14.81 -22.28
CA PRO A 155 22.35 14.52 -22.33
C PRO A 155 21.90 13.53 -21.24
N LEU A 156 20.71 13.73 -20.67
CA LEU A 156 20.13 12.91 -19.60
C LEU A 156 20.17 11.39 -19.86
N HIS A 157 19.92 10.95 -21.10
CA HIS A 157 19.94 9.53 -21.44
C HIS A 157 21.34 8.89 -21.29
N HIS A 158 22.41 9.63 -21.58
CA HIS A 158 23.77 9.14 -21.36
C HIS A 158 24.08 8.93 -19.88
N TYR A 159 23.52 9.79 -19.03
CA TYR A 159 23.66 9.70 -17.58
C TYR A 159 22.88 8.51 -17.01
N VAL A 160 21.67 8.25 -17.52
CA VAL A 160 20.90 7.05 -17.19
C VAL A 160 21.65 5.78 -17.59
N ASP A 161 22.20 5.73 -18.81
CA ASP A 161 22.96 4.58 -19.31
C ASP A 161 24.21 4.28 -18.48
N GLU A 162 24.85 5.30 -17.91
CA GLU A 162 26.03 5.17 -17.06
C GLU A 162 25.69 4.56 -15.68
N HIS A 163 24.59 5.01 -15.06
CA HIS A 163 24.27 4.66 -13.67
C HIS A 163 23.28 3.50 -13.49
N ALA A 164 22.41 3.25 -14.47
CA ALA A 164 21.40 2.19 -14.38
C ALA A 164 21.98 0.78 -14.10
N PRO A 165 23.12 0.36 -14.71
CA PRO A 165 23.68 -0.96 -14.48
C PRO A 165 23.96 -1.29 -13.01
N ASP A 166 24.54 -0.33 -12.27
CA ASP A 166 24.92 -0.52 -10.88
C ASP A 166 23.68 -0.56 -9.96
N ILE A 167 22.71 0.32 -10.21
CA ILE A 167 21.44 0.36 -9.46
C ILE A 167 20.67 -0.94 -9.66
N ILE A 168 20.51 -1.38 -10.91
CA ILE A 168 19.78 -2.62 -11.24
C ILE A 168 20.47 -3.82 -10.60
N SER A 169 21.80 -3.91 -10.69
CA SER A 169 22.57 -5.00 -10.10
C SER A 169 22.40 -5.05 -8.58
N ALA A 170 22.48 -3.89 -7.92
CA ALA A 170 22.32 -3.79 -6.48
C ALA A 170 20.89 -4.17 -6.04
N ALA A 171 19.87 -3.68 -6.73
CA ALA A 171 18.47 -4.00 -6.44
C ALA A 171 18.18 -5.51 -6.60
N LEU A 172 18.74 -6.15 -7.65
CA LEU A 172 18.60 -7.59 -7.85
C LEU A 172 19.29 -8.43 -6.77
N ASN A 173 20.45 -7.99 -6.30
CA ASN A 173 21.22 -8.68 -5.26
C ASN A 173 20.52 -8.69 -3.90
N ASP A 174 19.69 -7.69 -3.62
CA ASP A 174 18.94 -7.61 -2.36
C ASP A 174 17.63 -8.39 -2.39
N VAL A 175 17.04 -8.51 -3.58
CA VAL A 175 15.72 -9.12 -3.76
C VAL A 175 15.78 -10.61 -4.03
N CYS A 176 16.74 -11.08 -4.84
CA CYS A 176 16.84 -12.51 -5.18
C CYS A 176 17.04 -13.43 -3.96
N PRO A 177 17.81 -13.06 -2.92
CA PRO A 177 18.00 -13.91 -1.73
C PRO A 177 16.76 -14.10 -0.87
N ALA A 178 15.79 -13.18 -0.92
CA ALA A 178 14.56 -13.27 -0.11
C ALA A 178 13.69 -14.48 -0.49
N PHE A 179 13.77 -14.94 -1.75
CA PHE A 179 13.06 -16.11 -2.23
C PHE A 179 13.91 -17.37 -2.07
N ASP A 180 13.84 -18.00 -0.89
CA ASP A 180 14.49 -19.27 -0.59
C ASP A 180 13.54 -20.45 -0.85
N THR A 181 13.94 -21.33 -1.77
CA THR A 181 13.18 -22.53 -2.09
C THR A 181 13.34 -23.65 -1.04
N GLY A 182 14.27 -23.50 -0.10
CA GLY A 182 14.67 -24.50 0.89
C GLY A 182 15.20 -25.78 0.26
N ARG A 183 15.62 -25.75 -1.02
CA ARG A 183 16.19 -26.91 -1.73
C ARG A 183 17.51 -27.34 -1.07
N ALA A 184 17.84 -28.63 -1.18
CA ALA A 184 19.04 -29.16 -0.53
C ALA A 184 20.32 -28.54 -1.09
N HIS A 185 21.36 -28.40 -0.27
CA HIS A 185 22.64 -27.80 -0.64
C HIS A 185 23.34 -28.45 -1.84
N ASN A 186 22.98 -29.69 -2.20
CA ASN A 186 23.55 -30.42 -3.34
C ASN A 186 22.81 -30.17 -4.67
N VAL A 187 22.02 -29.09 -4.77
CA VAL A 187 21.32 -28.74 -6.00
C VAL A 187 22.28 -28.41 -7.14
N VAL A 188 21.87 -28.77 -8.34
CA VAL A 188 22.62 -28.49 -9.57
C VAL A 188 22.53 -27.00 -9.96
N HIS A 189 21.42 -26.34 -9.62
CA HIS A 189 21.19 -24.92 -9.87
C HIS A 189 20.72 -24.28 -8.59
N GLU A 190 21.38 -23.19 -8.20
CA GLU A 190 21.00 -22.33 -7.08
C GLU A 190 19.67 -21.62 -7.34
N ASP A 191 19.11 -21.00 -6.31
CA ASP A 191 17.82 -20.30 -6.41
C ASP A 191 17.90 -19.07 -7.29
N ARG A 192 19.04 -18.36 -7.26
CA ARG A 192 19.31 -17.24 -8.16
C ARG A 192 19.10 -17.60 -9.63
N THR A 193 19.63 -18.75 -10.07
CA THR A 193 19.42 -19.25 -11.46
C THR A 193 17.95 -19.54 -11.78
N VAL A 194 17.13 -19.89 -10.78
CA VAL A 194 15.68 -20.08 -10.94
C VAL A 194 14.99 -18.73 -11.15
N TRP A 195 15.37 -17.71 -10.37
CA TRP A 195 14.79 -16.36 -10.44
C TRP A 195 15.17 -15.61 -11.71
N GLU A 196 16.42 -15.74 -12.18
CA GLU A 196 16.84 -15.31 -13.52
C GLU A 196 15.93 -15.87 -14.61
N HIS A 197 15.58 -17.16 -14.47
CA HIS A 197 14.69 -17.82 -15.41
C HIS A 197 13.25 -17.30 -15.31
N GLN A 198 12.77 -17.02 -14.10
CA GLN A 198 11.46 -16.44 -13.85
C GLN A 198 11.34 -15.02 -14.45
N ILE A 199 12.38 -14.17 -14.33
CA ILE A 199 12.42 -12.83 -14.93
C ILE A 199 12.28 -12.90 -16.45
N LEU A 200 13.01 -13.82 -17.09
CA LEU A 200 12.87 -14.02 -18.54
C LEU A 200 11.45 -14.47 -18.91
N MET A 201 10.87 -15.37 -18.11
CA MET A 201 9.51 -15.81 -18.32
C MET A 201 8.55 -14.61 -18.27
N SER A 202 8.78 -13.64 -17.39
CA SER A 202 8.01 -12.38 -17.35
C SER A 202 8.20 -11.47 -18.57
N LEU A 203 9.30 -11.60 -19.31
CA LEU A 203 9.58 -10.86 -20.55
C LEU A 203 8.99 -11.48 -21.82
N SER A 204 8.37 -12.66 -21.73
CA SER A 204 7.97 -13.45 -22.89
C SER A 204 6.48 -13.76 -22.92
N ASP A 205 5.76 -13.31 -23.96
CA ASP A 205 4.34 -13.64 -24.18
C ASP A 205 4.04 -15.16 -24.19
N ARG A 206 5.05 -15.99 -24.46
CA ARG A 206 4.96 -17.47 -24.49
C ARG A 206 5.85 -18.16 -23.44
N ALA A 207 6.02 -17.52 -22.28
CA ALA A 207 6.85 -17.95 -21.15
C ALA A 207 6.74 -19.43 -20.76
N GLY A 208 5.53 -19.97 -20.68
CA GLY A 208 5.30 -21.36 -20.23
C GLY A 208 5.57 -22.43 -21.29
N THR A 209 6.02 -22.06 -22.49
CA THR A 209 6.26 -23.00 -23.59
C THR A 209 7.71 -23.48 -23.60
N ARG A 210 7.95 -24.71 -24.08
CA ARG A 210 9.32 -25.24 -24.27
C ARG A 210 10.21 -24.33 -25.14
N SER A 211 9.63 -23.48 -26.00
CA SER A 211 10.39 -22.50 -26.78
C SER A 211 11.02 -21.40 -25.94
N ALA A 212 10.34 -20.87 -24.92
CA ALA A 212 10.90 -19.85 -24.03
C ALA A 212 12.11 -20.40 -23.26
N PHE A 213 11.97 -21.61 -22.70
CA PHE A 213 13.07 -22.34 -22.05
C PHE A 213 14.26 -22.57 -23.00
N ARG A 214 13.99 -22.91 -24.27
CA ARG A 214 15.04 -23.11 -25.28
C ARG A 214 15.73 -21.80 -25.65
N THR A 215 15.03 -20.66 -25.71
CA THR A 215 15.65 -19.37 -26.07
C THR A 215 16.73 -18.98 -25.08
N PHE A 216 16.49 -19.18 -23.79
CA PHE A 216 17.46 -18.90 -22.73
C PHE A 216 18.61 -19.90 -22.68
N ASN A 217 18.26 -21.19 -22.70
CA ASN A 217 19.22 -22.27 -22.54
C ASN A 217 20.18 -22.40 -23.74
N LYS A 218 19.93 -21.68 -24.85
CA LYS A 218 20.83 -21.63 -26.01
C LYS A 218 22.20 -21.05 -25.66
N PHE A 219 22.27 -20.11 -24.72
CA PHE A 219 23.47 -19.35 -24.41
C PHE A 219 24.10 -19.73 -23.06
N ARG A 220 23.53 -20.73 -22.36
CA ARG A 220 24.07 -21.23 -21.09
C ARG A 220 24.72 -22.60 -21.26
N THR A 221 25.91 -22.74 -20.70
CA THR A 221 26.63 -24.03 -20.64
C THR A 221 25.90 -25.03 -19.73
N ARG A 222 25.24 -24.55 -18.67
CA ARG A 222 24.45 -25.34 -17.72
C ARG A 222 23.00 -24.86 -17.72
N ALA A 223 22.24 -25.33 -18.69
CA ALA A 223 20.84 -24.98 -18.91
C ALA A 223 19.90 -25.44 -17.77
N LEU A 224 19.06 -24.53 -17.24
CA LEU A 224 18.01 -24.87 -16.27
C LEU A 224 16.86 -25.60 -16.98
N HIS A 225 16.54 -26.82 -16.55
CA HIS A 225 15.41 -27.55 -17.09
C HIS A 225 14.07 -27.02 -16.53
N ASN A 226 13.01 -27.04 -17.36
CA ASN A 226 11.67 -26.59 -16.96
C ASN A 226 11.18 -27.28 -15.68
N ASP A 227 11.31 -28.61 -15.61
CA ASP A 227 10.90 -29.36 -14.42
C ASP A 227 11.66 -28.93 -13.14
N THR A 228 12.90 -28.45 -13.28
CA THR A 228 13.69 -27.93 -12.15
C THR A 228 13.11 -26.60 -11.66
N HIS A 229 12.80 -25.68 -12.59
CA HIS A 229 12.13 -24.42 -12.27
C HIS A 229 10.77 -24.66 -11.60
N VAL A 230 9.93 -25.48 -12.21
CA VAL A 230 8.60 -25.82 -11.67
C VAL A 230 8.71 -26.49 -10.30
N ARG A 231 9.72 -27.34 -10.08
CA ARG A 231 9.96 -27.96 -8.78
C ARG A 231 10.40 -26.93 -7.73
N ALA A 232 11.26 -25.98 -8.10
CA ALA A 232 11.74 -24.93 -7.21
C ALA A 232 10.58 -24.05 -6.73
N VAL A 233 9.78 -23.51 -7.65
CA VAL A 233 8.59 -22.70 -7.32
C VAL A 233 7.59 -23.47 -6.46
N LYS A 234 7.33 -24.75 -6.78
CA LYS A 234 6.43 -25.58 -5.96
C LYS A 234 6.98 -25.83 -4.57
N LYS A 235 8.30 -25.92 -4.41
CA LYS A 235 8.91 -26.11 -3.09
C LYS A 235 8.84 -24.82 -2.28
N LEU A 236 9.09 -23.68 -2.90
CA LEU A 236 8.95 -22.36 -2.29
C LEU A 236 7.52 -22.12 -1.79
N GLY A 237 6.50 -22.47 -2.58
CA GLY A 237 5.09 -22.36 -2.15
C GLY A 237 4.58 -23.52 -1.28
N THR A 238 5.45 -24.34 -0.68
CA THR A 238 5.04 -25.45 0.21
C THR A 238 5.69 -25.25 1.58
N PRO A 239 4.91 -25.12 2.67
CA PRO A 239 5.49 -24.98 4.00
C PRO A 239 6.45 -26.12 4.33
N ALA A 240 7.61 -25.81 4.94
CA ALA A 240 8.64 -26.82 5.22
C ALA A 240 8.14 -27.96 6.14
N SER A 241 7.18 -27.66 7.02
CA SER A 241 6.55 -28.60 7.94
C SER A 241 5.26 -29.25 7.40
N TYR A 242 4.89 -28.99 6.14
CA TYR A 242 3.59 -29.42 5.61
C TYR A 242 3.47 -30.94 5.55
N GLN A 243 2.49 -31.48 6.28
CA GLN A 243 2.10 -32.88 6.20
C GLN A 243 0.84 -33.00 5.34
N TYR A 244 0.96 -33.73 4.23
CA TYR A 244 -0.17 -33.94 3.32
C TYR A 244 -1.23 -34.83 3.98
N THR A 245 -2.47 -34.36 3.91
CA THR A 245 -3.71 -35.04 4.26
C THR A 245 -4.35 -35.68 3.03
N PHE A 246 -5.40 -36.49 3.22
CA PHE A 246 -6.17 -37.03 2.09
C PHE A 246 -6.89 -35.94 1.29
N ASP A 247 -7.29 -34.85 1.94
CA ASP A 247 -8.00 -33.74 1.29
C ASP A 247 -7.10 -33.01 0.29
N ASP A 248 -5.78 -32.94 0.53
CA ASP A 248 -4.81 -32.35 -0.39
C ASP A 248 -4.74 -33.07 -1.75
N PHE A 249 -5.22 -34.32 -1.83
CA PHE A 249 -5.26 -35.05 -3.08
C PHE A 249 -6.43 -34.60 -3.95
N ASN A 250 -7.61 -34.25 -3.39
CA ASN A 250 -8.80 -33.76 -4.11
C ASN A 250 -8.96 -34.26 -5.58
N GLY A 251 -8.95 -35.58 -5.80
CA GLY A 251 -9.07 -36.21 -7.13
C GLY A 251 -7.83 -36.14 -8.04
N ARG A 252 -6.73 -35.54 -7.58
CA ARG A 252 -5.45 -35.38 -8.27
C ARG A 252 -4.46 -36.48 -7.88
N ARG A 253 -3.56 -36.80 -8.81
CA ARG A 253 -2.48 -37.79 -8.60
C ARG A 253 -1.37 -37.30 -7.66
N ARG A 254 -1.21 -35.99 -7.49
CA ARG A 254 -0.20 -35.37 -6.61
C ARG A 254 -0.88 -34.35 -5.71
N PRO A 255 -0.57 -34.34 -4.40
CA PRO A 255 -1.21 -33.43 -3.49
C PRO A 255 -0.70 -31.99 -3.67
N THR A 256 -1.56 -31.02 -3.41
CA THR A 256 -1.23 -29.59 -3.37
C THR A 256 -1.68 -29.05 -2.01
N PRO A 257 -0.84 -28.27 -1.30
CA PRO A 257 -1.26 -27.66 -0.04
C PRO A 257 -2.50 -26.77 -0.22
N GLU A 258 -3.25 -26.58 0.87
CA GLU A 258 -4.32 -25.57 0.92
C GLU A 258 -3.79 -24.20 0.46
N TRP A 259 -4.58 -23.47 -0.30
CA TRP A 259 -4.18 -22.20 -0.89
C TRP A 259 -3.73 -21.17 0.17
N ARG A 260 -4.34 -21.16 1.36
CA ARG A 260 -3.91 -20.28 2.47
C ARG A 260 -2.50 -20.59 2.91
N LYS A 261 -2.18 -21.88 3.08
CA LYS A 261 -0.83 -22.31 3.46
C LYS A 261 0.21 -21.98 2.40
N VAL A 262 -0.19 -21.99 1.13
CA VAL A 262 0.66 -21.48 0.04
C VAL A 262 0.91 -19.98 0.20
N ALA A 263 -0.13 -19.19 0.45
CA ALA A 263 -0.02 -17.75 0.64
C ALA A 263 0.85 -17.40 1.87
N ASP A 264 0.55 -17.99 3.03
CA ASP A 264 1.29 -17.83 4.29
C ASP A 264 2.78 -18.20 4.16
N THR A 265 3.16 -19.03 3.18
CA THR A 265 4.58 -19.38 2.94
C THR A 265 5.29 -18.38 2.04
N ILE A 266 4.57 -17.78 1.08
CA ILE A 266 5.14 -16.88 0.07
C ILE A 266 5.16 -15.44 0.55
N GLN A 267 4.14 -15.01 1.29
CA GLN A 267 3.98 -13.62 1.73
C GLN A 267 5.16 -13.10 2.56
N PRO A 268 5.69 -13.81 3.57
CA PRO A 268 6.84 -13.31 4.33
C PRO A 268 8.07 -13.07 3.44
N GLN A 269 8.35 -13.97 2.48
CA GLN A 269 9.47 -13.80 1.54
C GLN A 269 9.28 -12.59 0.62
N PHE A 270 8.03 -12.25 0.28
CA PHE A 270 7.73 -11.03 -0.45
C PHE A 270 7.92 -9.80 0.44
N SER A 271 7.42 -9.82 1.68
CA SER A 271 7.61 -8.74 2.66
C SER A 271 9.10 -8.48 2.91
N ASP A 272 9.92 -9.52 3.13
CA ASP A 272 11.36 -9.40 3.32
C ASP A 272 12.04 -8.73 2.11
N ALA A 273 11.61 -9.09 0.89
CA ALA A 273 12.11 -8.48 -0.33
C ALA A 273 11.72 -6.99 -0.43
N VAL A 274 10.48 -6.65 -0.05
CA VAL A 274 9.99 -5.26 -0.03
C VAL A 274 10.67 -4.44 1.06
N GLU A 275 10.92 -5.03 2.23
CA GLU A 275 11.66 -4.39 3.32
C GLU A 275 13.08 -4.02 2.90
N ASN A 276 13.83 -4.96 2.31
CA ASN A 276 15.17 -4.70 1.77
C ASN A 276 15.15 -3.56 0.75
N MET A 277 14.14 -3.55 -0.13
CA MET A 277 13.94 -2.50 -1.12
C MET A 277 13.64 -1.13 -0.49
N LEU A 278 12.72 -1.07 0.48
CA LEU A 278 12.37 0.16 1.20
C LEU A 278 13.56 0.69 2.01
N GLY A 279 14.40 -0.20 2.57
CA GLY A 279 15.64 0.18 3.25
C GLY A 279 16.53 1.06 2.37
N ARG A 280 16.68 0.73 1.09
CA ARG A 280 17.44 1.54 0.13
C ARG A 280 16.86 2.93 -0.11
N ILE A 281 15.53 3.05 -0.18
CA ILE A 281 14.88 4.36 -0.40
C ILE A 281 14.94 5.22 0.87
N ARG A 282 14.81 4.58 2.03
CA ARG A 282 14.89 5.26 3.34
C ARG A 282 16.26 5.87 3.56
N GLU A 283 17.33 5.15 3.20
CA GLU A 283 18.71 5.66 3.23
C GLU A 283 18.92 6.87 2.31
N ALA A 284 18.08 7.04 1.30
CA ALA A 284 18.15 8.17 0.36
C ALA A 284 17.38 9.43 0.83
N ASP A 285 16.82 9.45 2.06
CA ASP A 285 16.04 10.57 2.65
C ASP A 285 14.80 11.01 1.83
N GLU A 286 14.30 10.19 0.90
CA GLU A 286 13.24 10.56 -0.05
C GLU A 286 11.91 9.83 0.20
N PHE A 287 11.94 8.79 1.02
CA PHE A 287 10.74 8.07 1.44
C PHE A 287 10.09 8.76 2.63
N SER A 288 8.89 9.31 2.42
CA SER A 288 8.22 10.08 3.46
C SER A 288 7.08 9.30 4.11
N GLU A 289 7.24 9.00 5.40
CA GLU A 289 6.21 8.36 6.24
C GLU A 289 5.49 9.38 7.13
N PRO A 290 4.22 9.15 7.48
CA PRO A 290 3.35 8.04 7.09
C PRO A 290 2.81 8.17 5.66
N VAL A 291 2.65 7.04 4.98
CA VAL A 291 2.21 6.97 3.58
C VAL A 291 0.70 7.00 3.44
N VAL A 292 0.24 7.36 2.23
CA VAL A 292 -1.10 7.03 1.76
C VAL A 292 -1.02 5.71 1.01
N ALA A 293 -1.93 4.79 1.31
CA ALA A 293 -2.03 3.52 0.63
C ALA A 293 -3.38 3.37 -0.06
N ALA A 294 -3.43 2.58 -1.11
CA ALA A 294 -4.66 2.19 -1.75
C ALA A 294 -4.75 0.68 -1.93
N ILE A 295 -5.98 0.16 -1.84
CA ILE A 295 -6.32 -1.23 -2.04
C ILE A 295 -7.15 -1.36 -3.31
N ASP A 296 -6.76 -2.29 -4.17
CA ASP A 296 -7.55 -2.69 -5.32
C ASP A 296 -7.43 -4.20 -5.56
N THR A 297 -8.24 -4.70 -6.50
CA THR A 297 -8.17 -6.07 -6.96
C THR A 297 -7.95 -6.19 -8.45
N VAL A 298 -7.14 -7.19 -8.81
CA VAL A 298 -6.88 -7.56 -10.19
C VAL A 298 -7.26 -9.01 -10.43
N ARG A 299 -7.79 -9.28 -11.63
CA ARG A 299 -8.13 -10.63 -12.06
C ARG A 299 -7.21 -11.10 -13.17
N VAL A 300 -6.47 -12.17 -12.89
CA VAL A 300 -5.60 -12.85 -13.84
C VAL A 300 -6.36 -13.95 -14.56
N PRO A 301 -6.66 -13.80 -15.86
CA PRO A 301 -7.50 -14.73 -16.59
C PRO A 301 -6.83 -16.10 -16.75
N VAL A 302 -7.65 -17.14 -16.81
CA VAL A 302 -7.23 -18.49 -17.18
C VAL A 302 -7.90 -18.94 -18.47
N SER A 303 -7.14 -19.64 -19.31
CA SER A 303 -7.64 -20.18 -20.58
C SER A 303 -8.43 -21.49 -20.42
N VAL A 304 -8.46 -22.07 -19.21
CA VAL A 304 -9.11 -23.35 -18.95
C VAL A 304 -10.57 -23.14 -18.57
N SER A 305 -11.49 -23.72 -19.35
CA SER A 305 -12.91 -23.74 -19.02
C SER A 305 -13.17 -24.47 -17.69
N PRO A 306 -13.96 -23.87 -16.77
CA PRO A 306 -14.36 -24.52 -15.52
C PRO A 306 -15.44 -25.61 -15.74
N TYR A 307 -15.99 -25.72 -16.96
CA TYR A 307 -17.05 -26.68 -17.30
C TYR A 307 -16.52 -27.92 -18.03
N LYS A 308 -17.16 -29.07 -17.80
CA LYS A 308 -16.95 -30.33 -18.54
C LYS A 308 -17.26 -30.13 -20.03
N GLY A 309 -16.54 -30.83 -20.91
CA GLY A 309 -16.89 -30.92 -22.32
C GLY A 309 -18.13 -31.79 -22.52
N GLU A 310 -18.87 -31.62 -23.62
CA GLU A 310 -20.10 -32.40 -23.86
C GLU A 310 -19.89 -33.92 -23.79
N ALA A 311 -18.71 -34.40 -24.21
CA ALA A 311 -18.35 -35.81 -24.17
C ALA A 311 -18.09 -36.35 -22.74
N ASP A 312 -17.82 -35.47 -21.78
CA ASP A 312 -17.49 -35.83 -20.39
C ASP A 312 -18.70 -35.64 -19.45
N VAL A 313 -19.87 -35.22 -19.96
CA VAL A 313 -21.08 -35.00 -19.17
C VAL A 313 -21.84 -36.30 -19.00
N GLU A 314 -22.04 -36.71 -17.75
CA GLU A 314 -22.80 -37.90 -17.39
C GLU A 314 -24.30 -37.57 -17.10
N PRO A 315 -25.24 -38.51 -17.31
CA PRO A 315 -26.67 -38.28 -17.09
C PRO A 315 -27.08 -37.84 -15.67
N GLY A 316 -26.22 -38.06 -14.67
CA GLY A 316 -26.43 -37.67 -13.27
C GLY A 316 -25.74 -36.37 -12.85
N ASP A 317 -24.99 -35.73 -13.75
CA ASP A 317 -24.22 -34.51 -13.42
C ASP A 317 -25.13 -33.32 -13.10
N THR A 318 -24.79 -32.60 -12.02
CA THR A 318 -25.50 -31.37 -11.63
C THR A 318 -25.18 -30.26 -12.64
N ARG A 319 -26.23 -29.65 -13.18
CA ARG A 319 -26.13 -28.57 -14.16
C ARG A 319 -26.36 -27.23 -13.49
N VAL A 320 -25.45 -26.29 -13.73
CA VAL A 320 -25.59 -24.92 -13.29
C VAL A 320 -25.92 -24.02 -14.47
N ARG A 321 -26.85 -23.08 -14.24
CA ARG A 321 -27.23 -22.10 -15.25
C ARG A 321 -26.15 -21.02 -15.33
N THR A 322 -25.53 -20.91 -16.49
CA THR A 322 -24.59 -19.82 -16.79
C THR A 322 -25.35 -18.52 -17.05
N LYS A 323 -24.67 -17.37 -17.01
CA LYS A 323 -25.29 -16.07 -17.30
C LYS A 323 -25.98 -16.01 -18.67
N ASN A 324 -25.44 -16.71 -19.67
CA ASN A 324 -26.01 -16.76 -21.03
C ASN A 324 -27.25 -17.67 -21.13
N GLY A 325 -27.79 -18.15 -20.00
CA GLY A 325 -28.94 -19.06 -19.94
C GLY A 325 -28.60 -20.52 -20.25
N ASN A 326 -27.41 -20.81 -20.74
CA ASN A 326 -26.97 -22.17 -21.05
C ASN A 326 -26.74 -22.98 -19.76
N LEU A 327 -27.20 -24.22 -19.75
CA LEU A 327 -26.91 -25.18 -18.68
C LEU A 327 -25.57 -25.85 -18.97
N ARG A 328 -24.62 -25.72 -18.05
CA ARG A 328 -23.31 -26.39 -18.12
C ARG A 328 -23.04 -27.18 -16.85
N VAL A 329 -22.17 -28.16 -16.97
CA VAL A 329 -21.73 -28.99 -15.84
C VAL A 329 -20.35 -28.51 -15.40
N PRO A 330 -20.19 -28.01 -14.16
CA PRO A 330 -18.87 -27.73 -13.60
C PRO A 330 -18.00 -28.99 -13.60
N LYS A 331 -16.69 -28.84 -13.79
CA LYS A 331 -15.76 -29.97 -13.61
C LYS A 331 -15.77 -30.43 -12.15
N ASP A 332 -15.28 -31.62 -11.90
CA ASP A 332 -15.04 -32.08 -10.52
C ASP A 332 -13.63 -31.67 -10.05
N ASP A 333 -12.70 -31.44 -10.98
CA ASP A 333 -11.29 -31.13 -10.75
C ASP A 333 -10.91 -29.64 -10.96
N TYR A 334 -11.89 -28.72 -10.95
CA TYR A 334 -11.58 -27.32 -11.20
C TYR A 334 -10.71 -26.74 -10.06
N PRO A 335 -9.78 -25.81 -10.37
CA PRO A 335 -9.00 -25.14 -9.33
C PRO A 335 -9.91 -24.30 -8.43
N GLU A 336 -9.84 -24.57 -7.13
CA GLU A 336 -10.66 -23.96 -6.08
C GLU A 336 -10.56 -22.42 -6.02
N MET A 337 -9.42 -21.86 -6.38
CA MET A 337 -9.16 -20.41 -6.28
C MET A 337 -9.58 -19.59 -7.50
N ILE A 338 -10.21 -20.22 -8.49
CA ILE A 338 -10.69 -19.52 -9.69
C ILE A 338 -12.07 -18.94 -9.44
N LYS A 339 -12.26 -17.68 -9.83
CA LYS A 339 -13.54 -16.97 -9.83
C LYS A 339 -13.96 -16.61 -11.25
N GLY A 340 -15.26 -16.42 -11.49
CA GLY A 340 -15.76 -15.73 -12.70
C GLY A 340 -16.95 -16.42 -13.37
N GLY A 341 -17.32 -15.97 -14.58
CA GLY A 341 -18.42 -16.54 -15.37
C GLY A 341 -19.68 -15.69 -15.51
N ASN A 342 -19.72 -14.51 -14.87
CA ASN A 342 -20.87 -13.59 -14.95
C ASN A 342 -20.59 -12.26 -15.67
N ASP A 343 -19.35 -11.82 -15.94
CA ASP A 343 -19.04 -10.63 -16.77
C ASP A 343 -17.54 -10.46 -16.99
N LYS A 344 -16.76 -10.74 -15.94
CA LYS A 344 -15.31 -10.77 -15.98
C LYS A 344 -14.81 -12.15 -16.43
N PRO A 345 -13.66 -12.24 -17.12
CA PRO A 345 -13.06 -13.53 -17.49
C PRO A 345 -12.86 -14.41 -16.26
N VAL A 346 -12.96 -15.71 -16.46
CA VAL A 346 -12.65 -16.71 -15.43
C VAL A 346 -11.16 -16.59 -15.11
N GLY A 347 -10.80 -16.45 -13.83
CA GLY A 347 -9.43 -16.13 -13.43
C GLY A 347 -9.20 -16.21 -11.93
N TYR A 348 -7.92 -16.10 -11.54
CA TYR A 348 -7.53 -15.90 -10.14
C TYR A 348 -7.65 -14.41 -9.81
N GLU A 349 -8.17 -14.08 -8.64
CA GLU A 349 -8.29 -12.70 -8.18
C GLU A 349 -7.33 -12.48 -7.01
N TYR A 350 -6.64 -11.35 -7.04
CA TYR A 350 -5.69 -10.94 -6.02
C TYR A 350 -5.99 -9.49 -5.63
N ALA A 351 -5.80 -9.17 -4.37
CA ALA A 351 -5.82 -7.81 -3.86
C ALA A 351 -4.38 -7.35 -3.62
N THR A 352 -4.08 -6.10 -3.96
CA THR A 352 -2.81 -5.45 -3.62
C THR A 352 -3.08 -4.24 -2.75
N LEU A 353 -2.16 -3.98 -1.81
CA LEU A 353 -2.07 -2.72 -1.10
C LEU A 353 -0.81 -2.01 -1.56
N THR A 354 -0.98 -0.86 -2.21
CA THR A 354 0.10 -0.12 -2.87
C THR A 354 0.19 1.28 -2.26
N ILE A 355 1.41 1.78 -2.07
CA ILE A 355 1.66 3.19 -1.78
C ILE A 355 1.14 4.03 -2.95
N VAL A 356 0.46 5.14 -2.67
CA VAL A 356 -0.05 6.05 -3.70
C VAL A 356 0.19 7.50 -3.30
N GLY A 357 0.04 8.40 -4.28
CA GLY A 357 0.10 9.82 -4.02
C GLY A 357 1.55 10.32 -3.98
N HIS A 358 2.00 10.83 -2.84
CA HIS A 358 3.25 11.59 -2.82
C HIS A 358 4.52 10.75 -3.07
N ASN A 359 4.52 9.51 -2.59
CA ASN A 359 5.64 8.58 -2.75
C ASN A 359 5.44 7.74 -4.02
N ASP A 360 6.51 7.12 -4.52
CA ASP A 360 6.37 6.23 -5.68
C ASP A 360 5.42 5.06 -5.39
N PRO A 361 4.66 4.63 -6.42
CA PRO A 361 3.79 3.48 -6.26
C PRO A 361 4.59 2.19 -6.07
N ILE A 362 4.59 1.68 -4.84
CA ILE A 362 5.23 0.41 -4.45
C ILE A 362 4.17 -0.50 -3.83
N VAL A 363 4.08 -1.73 -4.34
CA VAL A 363 3.19 -2.77 -3.81
C VAL A 363 3.76 -3.27 -2.49
N LEU A 364 3.07 -3.02 -1.39
CA LEU A 364 3.48 -3.39 -0.04
C LEU A 364 2.99 -4.79 0.35
N ALA A 365 1.77 -5.13 -0.05
CA ALA A 365 1.15 -6.39 0.35
C ALA A 365 0.32 -6.98 -0.80
N VAL A 366 0.24 -8.32 -0.82
CA VAL A 366 -0.50 -9.07 -1.83
C VAL A 366 -1.30 -10.18 -1.16
N GLU A 367 -2.62 -10.14 -1.27
CA GLU A 367 -3.52 -11.13 -0.67
C GLU A 367 -4.38 -11.80 -1.75
N PRO A 368 -4.50 -13.13 -1.78
CA PRO A 368 -5.44 -13.78 -2.67
C PRO A 368 -6.90 -13.56 -2.29
N VAL A 369 -7.75 -13.35 -3.29
CA VAL A 369 -9.17 -13.05 -3.09
C VAL A 369 -10.00 -14.26 -3.49
N ARG A 370 -10.70 -14.84 -2.51
CA ARG A 370 -11.60 -15.97 -2.70
C ARG A 370 -13.03 -15.58 -2.36
N HIS A 371 -13.89 -15.49 -3.37
CA HIS A 371 -15.33 -15.37 -3.18
C HIS A 371 -16.06 -16.44 -3.98
N ASN A 372 -17.17 -16.93 -3.45
CA ASN A 372 -17.98 -17.98 -4.05
C ASN A 372 -18.49 -17.52 -5.42
N SER A 373 -18.32 -18.36 -6.44
CA SER A 373 -18.85 -18.14 -7.79
C SER A 373 -20.18 -18.85 -7.98
N LYS A 374 -21.10 -18.26 -8.74
CA LYS A 374 -22.45 -18.85 -8.99
C LYS A 374 -22.46 -20.27 -9.58
N TRP A 375 -21.35 -20.72 -10.18
CA TRP A 375 -21.21 -22.05 -10.77
C TRP A 375 -20.63 -23.07 -9.80
N GLU A 376 -20.08 -22.63 -8.67
CA GLU A 376 -19.76 -23.47 -7.54
C GLU A 376 -21.10 -23.76 -6.84
N LEU A 377 -21.35 -25.04 -6.54
CA LEU A 377 -22.60 -25.48 -5.90
C LEU A 377 -22.63 -24.99 -4.43
N ASP A 378 -23.48 -25.57 -3.59
CA ASP A 378 -23.70 -25.12 -2.20
C ASP A 378 -22.46 -25.22 -1.27
N ASN A 379 -21.31 -25.66 -1.77
CA ASN A 379 -20.04 -25.80 -1.05
C ASN A 379 -18.99 -24.72 -1.38
N GLY A 380 -19.34 -23.67 -2.13
CA GLY A 380 -18.40 -22.62 -2.50
C GLY A 380 -17.90 -21.78 -1.32
N MET A 381 -16.58 -21.65 -1.18
CA MET A 381 -15.95 -20.86 -0.11
C MET A 381 -15.95 -19.36 -0.42
N SER A 382 -16.07 -18.52 0.61
CA SER A 382 -15.85 -17.07 0.51
C SER A 382 -15.07 -16.57 1.72
N VAL A 383 -13.95 -15.92 1.45
CA VAL A 383 -13.24 -15.02 2.35
C VAL A 383 -14.00 -13.69 2.38
N SER A 384 -14.07 -13.02 3.52
CA SER A 384 -14.69 -11.69 3.60
C SER A 384 -13.71 -10.61 3.12
N TRP A 385 -14.21 -9.45 2.69
CA TRP A 385 -13.31 -8.33 2.38
C TRP A 385 -12.55 -7.84 3.61
N ALA A 386 -13.13 -7.93 4.80
CA ALA A 386 -12.47 -7.55 6.04
C ALA A 386 -11.28 -8.46 6.38
N GLU A 387 -11.39 -9.78 6.18
CA GLU A 387 -10.27 -10.72 6.30
C GLU A 387 -9.16 -10.35 5.31
N THR A 388 -9.51 -10.08 4.05
CA THR A 388 -8.54 -9.66 3.02
C THR A 388 -7.82 -8.37 3.40
N VAL A 389 -8.57 -7.35 3.85
CA VAL A 389 -8.01 -6.04 4.23
C VAL A 389 -7.14 -6.16 5.48
N ASP A 390 -7.58 -6.91 6.49
CA ASP A 390 -6.78 -7.17 7.69
C ASP A 390 -5.43 -7.78 7.32
N ARG A 391 -5.42 -8.84 6.51
CA ARG A 391 -4.17 -9.49 6.09
C ARG A 391 -3.25 -8.59 5.24
N LEU A 392 -3.82 -7.73 4.40
CA LEU A 392 -3.03 -6.74 3.66
C LEU A 392 -2.41 -5.71 4.61
N MET A 393 -3.16 -5.23 5.61
CA MET A 393 -2.68 -4.28 6.59
C MET A 393 -1.64 -4.89 7.53
N GLN A 394 -1.77 -6.15 7.96
CA GLN A 394 -0.74 -6.86 8.74
C GLN A 394 0.61 -6.83 8.01
N GLN A 395 0.62 -7.20 6.73
CA GLN A 395 1.83 -7.15 5.91
C GLN A 395 2.36 -5.73 5.73
N ALA A 396 1.49 -4.77 5.41
CA ALA A 396 1.91 -3.43 5.03
C ALA A 396 2.38 -2.57 6.22
N THR A 397 1.75 -2.72 7.39
CA THR A 397 2.08 -1.95 8.59
C THR A 397 3.36 -2.40 9.29
N GLU A 398 3.81 -3.63 9.04
CA GLU A 398 5.17 -4.08 9.38
C GLU A 398 6.22 -3.35 8.52
N LEU A 399 5.86 -2.97 7.29
CA LEU A 399 6.78 -2.38 6.35
C LEU A 399 6.84 -0.86 6.46
N VAL A 400 5.71 -0.16 6.63
CA VAL A 400 5.64 1.32 6.62
C VAL A 400 4.53 1.84 7.54
N ASP A 401 4.68 3.07 8.05
CA ASP A 401 3.57 3.77 8.70
C ASP A 401 2.54 4.23 7.65
N ILE A 402 1.26 3.87 7.83
CA ILE A 402 0.14 4.24 6.95
C ILE A 402 -0.82 5.14 7.73
N HIS A 403 -1.21 6.29 7.18
CA HIS A 403 -2.17 7.18 7.83
C HIS A 403 -3.53 7.24 7.12
N LEU A 404 -3.59 6.87 5.84
CA LEU A 404 -4.79 6.91 5.02
C LEU A 404 -4.83 5.72 4.06
N VAL A 405 -5.95 5.00 4.07
CA VAL A 405 -6.25 3.90 3.14
C VAL A 405 -7.42 4.28 2.23
N MET A 406 -7.20 4.16 0.92
CA MET A 406 -8.23 4.34 -0.10
C MET A 406 -8.58 2.99 -0.72
N ALA A 407 -9.84 2.73 -1.05
CA ALA A 407 -10.20 1.53 -1.79
C ALA A 407 -11.44 1.76 -2.65
N ASP A 408 -11.67 0.89 -3.63
CA ASP A 408 -12.83 1.00 -4.51
C ASP A 408 -14.16 0.70 -3.80
N ARG A 409 -15.27 0.93 -4.53
CA ARG A 409 -16.63 0.68 -4.01
C ARG A 409 -16.88 -0.78 -3.60
N ALA A 410 -16.10 -1.75 -4.07
CA ALA A 410 -16.29 -3.16 -3.70
C ALA A 410 -15.92 -3.41 -2.23
N PHE A 411 -14.95 -2.66 -1.71
CA PHE A 411 -14.48 -2.72 -0.32
C PHE A 411 -15.37 -1.93 0.67
N GLU A 412 -16.35 -1.18 0.18
CA GLU A 412 -17.31 -0.49 1.04
C GLU A 412 -18.17 -1.52 1.80
N ASN A 413 -17.75 -1.80 3.03
CA ASN A 413 -18.30 -2.78 3.96
C ASN A 413 -18.00 -2.32 5.40
N ARG A 414 -18.97 -2.48 6.32
CA ARG A 414 -18.83 -2.03 7.72
C ARG A 414 -17.71 -2.75 8.47
N GLU A 415 -17.48 -4.03 8.20
CA GLU A 415 -16.35 -4.79 8.79
C GLU A 415 -15.00 -4.26 8.28
N VAL A 416 -14.92 -3.87 7.00
CA VAL A 416 -13.68 -3.29 6.44
C VAL A 416 -13.36 -1.96 7.13
N THR A 417 -14.35 -1.08 7.28
CA THR A 417 -14.15 0.19 7.99
C THR A 417 -13.80 -0.03 9.45
N HIS A 418 -14.42 -1.01 10.11
CA HIS A 418 -14.07 -1.38 11.49
C HIS A 418 -12.62 -1.85 11.60
N VAL A 419 -12.17 -2.76 10.73
CA VAL A 419 -10.77 -3.23 10.73
C VAL A 419 -9.80 -2.06 10.56
N LEU A 420 -10.01 -1.20 9.56
CA LEU A 420 -9.11 -0.05 9.31
C LEU A 420 -9.04 0.92 10.50
N ASP A 421 -10.17 1.20 11.13
CA ASP A 421 -10.25 2.15 12.24
C ASP A 421 -9.82 1.54 13.58
N GLN A 422 -10.37 0.39 13.97
CA GLN A 422 -10.21 -0.18 15.31
C GLN A 422 -8.96 -1.05 15.46
N TYR A 423 -8.54 -1.77 14.40
CA TYR A 423 -7.35 -2.64 14.50
C TYR A 423 -6.07 -1.89 14.14
N TYR A 424 -6.15 -0.89 13.26
CA TYR A 424 -4.98 -0.22 12.70
C TYR A 424 -4.87 1.28 13.02
N ASP A 425 -5.91 1.93 13.58
CA ASP A 425 -5.94 3.39 13.83
C ASP A 425 -5.56 4.20 12.57
N VAL A 426 -6.09 3.80 11.40
CA VAL A 426 -5.84 4.51 10.13
C VAL A 426 -7.10 5.20 9.61
N ASN A 427 -6.93 6.37 9.01
CA ASN A 427 -8.04 6.99 8.32
C ASN A 427 -8.37 6.20 7.05
N TYR A 428 -9.63 6.18 6.64
CA TYR A 428 -10.02 5.60 5.36
C TYR A 428 -10.83 6.57 4.51
N LEU A 429 -10.81 6.36 3.19
CA LEU A 429 -11.63 7.09 2.23
C LEU A 429 -12.22 6.12 1.20
N LEU A 430 -13.52 5.83 1.33
CA LEU A 430 -14.22 4.84 0.53
C LEU A 430 -15.46 5.45 -0.16
N PRO A 431 -15.62 5.30 -1.48
CA PRO A 431 -16.85 5.72 -2.16
C PRO A 431 -18.01 4.78 -1.82
N LYS A 432 -19.21 5.34 -1.62
CA LYS A 432 -20.44 4.56 -1.39
C LYS A 432 -20.96 3.87 -2.65
N LYS A 433 -21.66 2.74 -2.44
CA LYS A 433 -22.47 2.06 -3.46
C LYS A 433 -23.73 2.89 -3.76
N LYS A 434 -24.12 2.96 -5.04
CA LYS A 434 -25.20 3.83 -5.54
C LYS A 434 -26.59 3.57 -4.95
N ASN A 435 -26.87 2.37 -4.42
CA ASN A 435 -28.22 1.93 -4.02
C ASN A 435 -28.40 1.72 -2.51
N SER A 436 -27.62 2.39 -1.64
CA SER A 436 -27.94 2.30 -0.20
C SER A 436 -29.15 3.18 0.10
N GLU A 437 -30.20 2.65 0.73
CA GLU A 437 -31.43 3.42 1.11
C GLU A 437 -31.10 4.70 1.90
N ALA A 438 -30.00 4.72 2.65
CA ALA A 438 -29.49 5.89 3.38
C ALA A 438 -28.83 6.96 2.49
N LEU A 439 -28.44 6.62 1.25
CA LEU A 439 -27.98 7.59 0.24
C LEU A 439 -29.20 8.36 -0.29
N GLU A 440 -30.25 7.63 -0.68
CA GLU A 440 -31.44 8.17 -1.34
C GLU A 440 -32.18 9.18 -0.45
N GLN A 441 -32.43 8.84 0.83
CA GLN A 441 -33.12 9.75 1.76
C GLN A 441 -32.35 11.05 2.05
N ASN A 442 -31.03 11.03 1.94
CA ASN A 442 -30.18 12.17 2.24
C ASN A 442 -29.83 12.99 0.98
N LEU A 443 -29.98 12.43 -0.22
CA LEU A 443 -29.80 13.12 -1.50
C LEU A 443 -30.93 14.12 -1.74
N ASP A 444 -32.18 13.77 -1.42
CA ASP A 444 -33.34 14.66 -1.52
C ASP A 444 -33.12 15.99 -0.74
N ASP A 445 -32.52 15.90 0.44
CA ASP A 445 -32.17 17.06 1.27
C ASP A 445 -31.02 17.88 0.66
N VAL A 446 -30.08 17.25 -0.04
CA VAL A 446 -28.91 17.91 -0.67
C VAL A 446 -29.30 18.60 -1.98
N GLU A 447 -30.10 17.96 -2.85
CA GLU A 447 -30.61 18.55 -4.09
C GLU A 447 -31.53 19.76 -3.85
N SER A 448 -32.18 19.82 -2.68
CA SER A 448 -33.09 20.91 -2.32
C SER A 448 -32.40 22.24 -1.94
N ASP A 449 -31.10 22.25 -1.64
CA ASP A 449 -30.35 23.44 -1.22
C ASP A 449 -29.32 23.87 -2.27
N SER A 450 -29.69 24.88 -3.08
CA SER A 450 -28.86 25.41 -4.16
C SER A 450 -27.59 26.15 -3.72
N THR A 451 -27.28 26.23 -2.42
CA THR A 451 -26.12 26.97 -1.89
C THR A 451 -24.99 26.08 -1.37
N LEU A 452 -25.22 24.77 -1.23
CA LEU A 452 -24.22 23.83 -0.73
C LEU A 452 -23.40 23.26 -1.90
N VAL A 453 -22.09 23.54 -1.90
CA VAL A 453 -21.15 22.89 -2.83
C VAL A 453 -20.82 21.47 -2.36
N SER A 454 -20.70 21.25 -1.05
CA SER A 454 -20.43 19.95 -0.44
C SER A 454 -21.08 19.87 0.95
N ARG A 455 -21.36 18.65 1.43
CA ARG A 455 -21.97 18.42 2.76
C ARG A 455 -21.30 17.26 3.49
N VAL A 456 -21.16 17.38 4.80
CA VAL A 456 -20.64 16.32 5.68
C VAL A 456 -21.70 15.93 6.70
N GLN A 457 -21.90 14.63 6.90
CA GLN A 457 -22.83 14.08 7.89
C GLN A 457 -22.13 13.02 8.75
N ARG A 458 -22.00 13.28 10.05
CA ARG A 458 -21.50 12.30 11.02
C ARG A 458 -22.61 11.35 11.45
N LYS A 459 -22.34 10.04 11.45
CA LYS A 459 -23.23 9.00 11.99
C LYS A 459 -22.43 7.93 12.74
N PRO A 460 -22.96 7.36 13.83
CA PRO A 460 -22.37 6.18 14.46
C PRO A 460 -22.48 4.96 13.54
N LEU A 461 -21.41 4.16 13.45
CA LEU A 461 -21.37 2.88 12.77
C LEU A 461 -21.63 1.75 13.76
N TYR A 462 -22.55 0.85 13.41
CA TYR A 462 -22.83 -0.37 14.16
C TYR A 462 -22.60 -1.60 13.29
N LEU A 463 -22.03 -2.63 13.90
CA LEU A 463 -21.86 -3.96 13.36
C LEU A 463 -23.07 -4.84 13.74
N ASP A 464 -23.59 -5.58 12.77
CA ASP A 464 -24.67 -6.56 12.97
C ASP A 464 -24.09 -7.97 12.92
N GLU A 465 -24.24 -8.71 14.01
CA GLU A 465 -23.77 -10.10 14.17
C GLU A 465 -24.24 -11.04 13.03
N ASN A 466 -25.40 -10.79 12.44
CA ASN A 466 -25.96 -11.61 11.37
C ASN A 466 -25.37 -11.27 10.00
N GLU A 467 -24.73 -10.11 9.87
CA GLU A 467 -24.14 -9.60 8.63
C GLU A 467 -22.61 -9.66 8.65
N THR A 468 -21.99 -9.66 9.83
CA THR A 468 -20.53 -9.73 10.02
C THR A 468 -20.03 -11.17 9.96
N ARG A 469 -18.98 -11.44 9.18
CA ARG A 469 -18.40 -12.78 9.02
C ARG A 469 -17.02 -12.94 9.64
N TYR A 470 -16.27 -11.85 9.70
CA TYR A 470 -14.88 -11.81 10.15
C TYR A 470 -14.78 -11.27 11.57
N VAL A 471 -15.35 -10.09 11.79
CA VAL A 471 -15.39 -9.45 13.11
C VAL A 471 -16.51 -10.08 13.91
N LYS A 472 -16.16 -10.73 15.02
CA LYS A 472 -17.13 -11.36 15.91
C LYS A 472 -17.55 -10.39 17.00
N ALA A 473 -18.56 -9.58 16.71
CA ALA A 473 -19.01 -8.47 17.56
C ALA A 473 -19.18 -8.79 19.06
N GLU A 474 -19.62 -10.00 19.43
CA GLU A 474 -19.79 -10.39 20.85
C GLU A 474 -18.49 -10.68 21.60
N SER A 475 -17.42 -11.03 20.87
CA SER A 475 -16.14 -11.47 21.43
C SER A 475 -14.98 -10.54 21.09
N ASP A 476 -15.24 -9.49 20.32
CA ASP A 476 -14.26 -8.50 19.93
C ASP A 476 -14.27 -7.35 20.94
N ASP A 477 -13.17 -7.19 21.68
CA ASP A 477 -13.04 -6.18 22.74
C ASP A 477 -13.05 -4.73 22.20
N THR A 478 -12.90 -4.55 20.87
CA THR A 478 -12.99 -3.24 20.21
C THR A 478 -14.42 -2.86 19.81
N VAL A 479 -15.37 -3.80 19.94
CA VAL A 479 -16.78 -3.54 19.64
C VAL A 479 -17.52 -3.15 20.92
N GLY A 480 -18.07 -1.93 20.92
CA GLY A 480 -18.85 -1.38 22.01
C GLY A 480 -20.24 -1.98 22.15
N GLU A 481 -20.96 -1.55 23.19
CA GLU A 481 -22.31 -2.02 23.50
C GLU A 481 -23.26 -1.87 22.30
N GLY A 482 -24.03 -2.93 22.03
CA GLY A 482 -24.98 -2.95 20.91
C GLY A 482 -24.32 -2.99 19.52
N GLY A 483 -23.06 -3.42 19.43
CA GLY A 483 -22.33 -3.51 18.17
C GLY A 483 -21.71 -2.19 17.71
N TYR A 484 -21.60 -1.20 18.59
CA TYR A 484 -20.99 0.09 18.24
C TYR A 484 -19.52 -0.10 17.84
N SER A 485 -19.10 0.54 16.75
CA SER A 485 -17.72 0.51 16.29
C SER A 485 -17.06 1.88 16.48
N HIS A 486 -17.38 2.83 15.61
CA HIS A 486 -16.85 4.20 15.62
C HIS A 486 -17.81 5.13 14.88
N ASP A 487 -17.54 6.43 14.92
CA ASP A 487 -18.29 7.40 14.15
C ASP A 487 -17.71 7.60 12.75
N VAL A 488 -18.59 7.72 11.75
CA VAL A 488 -18.22 7.88 10.35
C VAL A 488 -18.80 9.16 9.79
N ASN A 489 -18.03 9.84 8.95
CA ASN A 489 -18.44 11.00 8.18
C ASN A 489 -18.75 10.60 6.74
N PHE A 490 -19.98 10.91 6.32
CA PHE A 490 -20.45 10.81 4.95
C PHE A 490 -20.24 12.16 4.27
N MET A 491 -19.46 12.18 3.19
CA MET A 491 -19.13 13.38 2.44
C MET A 491 -19.84 13.35 1.09
N TYR A 492 -20.76 14.28 0.88
CA TYR A 492 -21.47 14.50 -0.37
C TYR A 492 -20.72 15.57 -1.15
N VAL A 493 -20.12 15.19 -2.29
CA VAL A 493 -19.33 16.08 -3.15
C VAL A 493 -19.88 16.05 -4.58
N PRO A 494 -19.90 17.18 -5.31
CA PRO A 494 -20.42 17.21 -6.67
C PRO A 494 -19.63 16.27 -7.56
N ALA A 495 -20.29 15.59 -8.48
CA ALA A 495 -19.59 14.82 -9.51
C ALA A 495 -19.04 15.80 -10.56
N GLU A 496 -17.76 16.17 -10.51
CA GLU A 496 -17.14 16.88 -11.64
C GLU A 496 -17.08 15.96 -12.87
N LYS A 497 -17.38 16.51 -14.06
CA LYS A 497 -17.52 15.73 -15.30
C LYS A 497 -16.20 15.15 -15.85
N ASP A 498 -15.05 15.66 -15.40
CA ASP A 498 -13.76 15.35 -16.01
C ASP A 498 -12.80 14.53 -15.13
N ASP A 499 -13.10 14.26 -13.85
CA ASP A 499 -12.34 13.28 -13.06
C ASP A 499 -13.21 12.61 -11.97
N TRP A 500 -12.99 11.30 -11.77
CA TRP A 500 -13.77 10.31 -10.98
C TRP A 500 -14.89 9.52 -11.71
N VAL A 501 -14.48 8.85 -12.81
CA VAL A 501 -15.11 7.71 -13.53
C VAL A 501 -16.34 8.00 -14.42
N TYR A 502 -16.18 7.79 -15.73
CA TYR A 502 -17.21 7.87 -16.78
C TYR A 502 -18.45 6.99 -16.53
N THR A 503 -19.67 7.56 -16.54
CA THR A 503 -20.70 7.40 -17.61
C THR A 503 -21.99 8.21 -17.38
N GLU A 504 -22.55 8.70 -18.49
CA GLU A 504 -23.94 9.18 -18.73
C GLU A 504 -25.00 8.07 -18.51
N LEU A 505 -26.30 8.32 -18.29
CA LEU A 505 -27.14 9.53 -18.22
C LEU A 505 -28.30 9.24 -17.23
N ASP A 506 -28.63 10.28 -16.46
CA ASP A 506 -29.82 10.51 -15.63
C ASP A 506 -29.72 10.10 -14.13
N ASP A 507 -29.47 11.13 -13.31
CA ASP A 507 -29.62 11.27 -11.84
C ASP A 507 -28.51 10.83 -10.88
N VAL A 508 -27.29 11.41 -11.02
CA VAL A 508 -26.44 11.61 -9.83
C VAL A 508 -25.73 12.97 -9.91
N GLU A 509 -26.22 13.98 -9.18
CA GLU A 509 -25.54 15.28 -9.04
C GLU A 509 -24.35 15.23 -8.06
N TYR A 510 -24.29 14.22 -7.18
CA TYR A 510 -23.29 14.09 -6.11
C TYR A 510 -22.72 12.67 -5.96
N THR A 511 -21.39 12.56 -5.76
CA THR A 511 -20.75 11.33 -5.27
C THR A 511 -20.63 11.38 -3.75
N VAL A 512 -20.83 10.23 -3.10
CA VAL A 512 -20.72 10.10 -1.65
C VAL A 512 -19.50 9.27 -1.26
N PHE A 513 -18.69 9.80 -0.35
CA PHE A 513 -17.57 9.11 0.27
C PHE A 513 -17.82 8.92 1.76
N VAL A 514 -17.12 7.93 2.35
CA VAL A 514 -17.14 7.64 3.79
C VAL A 514 -15.72 7.71 4.32
N THR A 515 -15.56 8.33 5.48
CA THR A 515 -14.31 8.38 6.24
C THR A 515 -14.59 8.33 7.74
N ASN A 516 -13.68 7.78 8.54
CA ASN A 516 -13.67 7.85 10.01
C ASN A 516 -13.05 9.16 10.54
N ARG A 517 -12.51 10.01 9.66
CA ARG A 517 -11.89 11.26 10.05
C ARG A 517 -12.88 12.15 10.79
N GLU A 518 -12.59 12.55 12.03
CA GLU A 518 -13.55 13.29 12.88
C GLU A 518 -13.74 14.76 12.49
N ASP A 519 -12.72 15.40 11.91
CA ASP A 519 -12.58 16.85 11.70
C ASP A 519 -12.87 17.31 10.26
N VAL A 520 -13.78 16.63 9.55
CA VAL A 520 -14.11 17.03 8.17
C VAL A 520 -15.18 18.11 8.16
N LEU A 521 -14.80 19.33 7.74
CA LEU A 521 -15.75 20.39 7.45
C LEU A 521 -16.29 20.27 6.02
N PRO A 522 -17.51 20.79 5.73
CA PRO A 522 -18.05 20.83 4.37
C PRO A 522 -17.08 21.41 3.34
N GLU A 523 -16.39 22.50 3.68
CA GLU A 523 -15.39 23.15 2.82
C GLU A 523 -14.15 22.30 2.51
N ASP A 524 -13.78 21.36 3.39
CA ASP A 524 -12.61 20.49 3.21
C ASP A 524 -12.96 19.19 2.46
N ALA A 525 -14.23 18.82 2.43
CA ALA A 525 -14.72 17.55 1.87
C ALA A 525 -14.29 17.34 0.41
N MET A 526 -14.37 18.39 -0.42
CA MET A 526 -13.90 18.32 -1.81
C MET A 526 -12.39 18.04 -1.89
N GLY A 527 -11.58 18.77 -1.12
CA GLY A 527 -10.13 18.59 -1.13
C GLY A 527 -9.71 17.21 -0.65
N LEU A 528 -10.39 16.66 0.35
CA LEU A 528 -10.17 15.30 0.83
C LEU A 528 -10.59 14.25 -0.22
N CYS A 529 -11.76 14.40 -0.82
CA CYS A 529 -12.24 13.52 -1.89
C CYS A 529 -11.37 13.59 -3.14
N ASN A 530 -10.79 14.75 -3.46
CA ASN A 530 -9.86 14.90 -4.58
C ASN A 530 -8.62 14.03 -4.41
N ARG A 531 -8.20 13.71 -3.17
CA ARG A 531 -7.07 12.78 -2.94
C ARG A 531 -7.38 11.35 -3.37
N TYR A 532 -8.65 10.99 -3.48
CA TYR A 532 -9.06 9.71 -4.06
C TYR A 532 -8.49 9.55 -5.48
N SER A 533 -8.05 10.65 -6.11
CA SER A 533 -7.45 10.64 -7.42
C SER A 533 -6.17 9.87 -7.55
N SER A 534 -5.32 9.97 -6.54
CA SER A 534 -4.04 9.28 -6.51
C SER A 534 -4.21 7.76 -6.54
N ARG A 535 -5.42 7.22 -6.26
CA ARG A 535 -5.72 5.79 -6.45
C ARG A 535 -5.54 5.32 -7.89
N TRP A 536 -5.57 6.24 -8.86
CA TRP A 536 -5.33 5.93 -10.28
C TRP A 536 -3.95 5.30 -10.54
N ASP A 537 -2.98 5.53 -9.64
CA ASP A 537 -1.67 4.88 -9.66
C ASP A 537 -1.78 3.34 -9.75
N ILE A 538 -2.77 2.74 -9.10
CA ILE A 538 -2.99 1.28 -9.14
C ILE A 538 -3.50 0.80 -10.51
N GLU A 539 -4.27 1.62 -11.23
CA GLU A 539 -4.69 1.27 -12.59
C GLU A 539 -3.50 1.22 -13.54
N ILE A 540 -2.54 2.15 -13.38
CA ILE A 540 -1.27 2.11 -14.12
C ILE A 540 -0.45 0.91 -13.69
N GLU A 541 -0.33 0.67 -12.38
CA GLU A 541 0.36 -0.52 -11.84
C GLU A 541 -0.13 -1.77 -12.56
N TYR A 542 -1.44 -2.04 -12.59
CA TYR A 542 -1.97 -3.25 -13.22
C TYR A 542 -1.76 -3.29 -14.73
N LYS A 543 -1.77 -2.14 -15.43
CA LYS A 543 -1.43 -2.08 -16.86
C LYS A 543 0.01 -2.52 -17.13
N VAL A 544 0.93 -2.25 -16.21
CA VAL A 544 2.35 -2.64 -16.31
C VAL A 544 2.59 -4.05 -15.79
N LEU A 545 1.96 -4.42 -14.67
CA LEU A 545 2.13 -5.70 -13.98
C LEU A 545 1.57 -6.88 -14.77
N LEU A 546 0.37 -6.74 -15.34
CA LEU A 546 -0.29 -7.85 -16.06
C LEU A 546 0.55 -8.41 -17.23
N PRO A 547 1.22 -7.59 -18.05
CA PRO A 547 2.20 -8.07 -19.03
C PRO A 547 3.38 -8.86 -18.44
N LEU A 548 3.80 -8.58 -17.21
CA LEU A 548 4.89 -9.30 -16.54
C LEU A 548 4.49 -10.69 -16.07
N LEU A 549 3.20 -11.01 -16.06
CA LEU A 549 2.75 -12.33 -15.66
C LEU A 549 3.10 -13.34 -16.75
N PRO A 550 3.94 -14.35 -16.44
CA PRO A 550 4.27 -15.33 -17.44
C PRO A 550 3.03 -16.13 -17.84
N SER A 551 2.86 -16.36 -19.13
CA SER A 551 1.81 -17.24 -19.66
C SER A 551 2.00 -18.67 -19.17
N ILE A 552 1.34 -19.03 -18.07
CA ILE A 552 1.43 -20.34 -17.42
C ILE A 552 0.16 -21.17 -17.66
N ALA A 553 0.34 -22.43 -18.07
CA ALA A 553 -0.75 -23.40 -18.23
C ALA A 553 -1.07 -24.17 -16.93
N SER A 554 -0.20 -24.07 -15.92
CA SER A 554 -0.35 -24.82 -14.66
C SER A 554 -1.63 -24.44 -13.92
N LYS A 555 -2.38 -25.43 -13.42
CA LYS A 555 -3.48 -25.24 -12.47
C LYS A 555 -3.02 -25.23 -11.01
N ASP A 556 -1.74 -25.54 -10.75
CA ASP A 556 -1.18 -25.60 -9.40
C ASP A 556 -1.10 -24.19 -8.81
N TYR A 557 -1.82 -23.97 -7.70
CA TYR A 557 -1.97 -22.65 -7.12
C TYR A 557 -0.63 -22.03 -6.66
N ARG A 558 0.34 -22.85 -6.24
CA ARG A 558 1.71 -22.40 -5.93
C ARG A 558 2.36 -21.67 -7.08
N MET A 559 2.19 -22.18 -8.31
CA MET A 559 2.70 -21.50 -9.51
C MET A 559 1.94 -20.22 -9.81
N ARG A 560 0.63 -20.18 -9.52
CA ARG A 560 -0.24 -19.04 -9.85
C ARG A 560 0.00 -17.87 -8.93
N TYR A 561 0.04 -18.14 -7.63
CA TYR A 561 0.27 -17.14 -6.61
C TYR A 561 1.70 -16.62 -6.66
N PHE A 562 2.71 -17.52 -6.70
CA PHE A 562 4.11 -17.11 -6.85
C PHE A 562 4.33 -16.23 -8.09
N SER A 563 3.82 -16.62 -9.27
CA SER A 563 4.01 -15.80 -10.47
C SER A 563 3.43 -14.40 -10.31
N PHE A 564 2.30 -14.24 -9.61
CA PHE A 564 1.71 -12.93 -9.37
C PHE A 564 2.51 -12.10 -8.38
N VAL A 565 2.88 -12.68 -7.23
CA VAL A 565 3.72 -12.04 -6.23
C VAL A 565 5.07 -11.62 -6.83
N PHE A 566 5.70 -12.49 -7.62
CA PHE A 566 6.95 -12.19 -8.29
C PHE A 566 6.80 -11.08 -9.35
N SER A 567 5.67 -11.01 -10.06
CA SER A 567 5.40 -9.88 -10.96
C SER A 567 5.21 -8.55 -10.22
N CYS A 568 4.58 -8.56 -9.04
CA CYS A 568 4.51 -7.36 -8.17
C CYS A 568 5.92 -6.92 -7.76
N LEU A 569 6.78 -7.88 -7.43
CA LEU A 569 8.17 -7.61 -7.05
C LEU A 569 9.00 -7.03 -8.20
N LEU A 570 8.84 -7.52 -9.43
CA LEU A 570 9.49 -6.94 -10.61
C LEU A 570 9.00 -5.52 -10.90
N TYR A 571 7.72 -5.27 -10.68
CA TYR A 571 7.16 -3.92 -10.75
C TYR A 571 7.81 -3.00 -9.72
N ASN A 572 7.92 -3.43 -8.46
CA ASN A 572 8.57 -2.67 -7.40
C ASN A 572 10.06 -2.40 -7.74
N LEU A 573 10.80 -3.42 -8.17
CA LEU A 573 12.21 -3.29 -8.57
C LEU A 573 12.41 -2.25 -9.69
N TRP A 574 11.53 -2.24 -10.68
CA TRP A 574 11.54 -1.24 -11.73
C TRP A 574 11.27 0.15 -11.19
N ARG A 575 10.22 0.34 -10.38
CA ARG A 575 9.89 1.64 -9.77
C ARG A 575 11.02 2.19 -8.91
N LEU A 576 11.69 1.32 -8.17
CA LEU A 576 12.84 1.69 -7.34
C LEU A 576 14.05 2.12 -8.16
N THR A 577 14.32 1.38 -9.24
CA THR A 577 15.40 1.71 -10.16
C THR A 577 15.11 3.05 -10.82
N ASP A 578 13.89 3.23 -11.29
CA ASP A 578 13.41 4.46 -11.92
C ASP A 578 13.51 5.65 -10.96
N HIS A 579 13.05 5.49 -9.72
CA HIS A 579 13.19 6.50 -8.66
C HIS A 579 14.67 6.84 -8.38
N SER A 580 15.52 5.82 -8.23
CA SER A 580 16.94 6.03 -7.96
C SER A 580 17.65 6.76 -9.10
N LEU A 581 17.26 6.48 -10.35
CA LEU A 581 17.74 7.19 -11.53
C LEU A 581 17.21 8.63 -11.57
N LYS A 582 15.94 8.83 -11.24
CA LYS A 582 15.31 10.17 -11.15
C LYS A 582 16.05 11.03 -10.13
N ARG A 583 16.44 10.46 -9.00
CA ARG A 583 17.26 11.13 -8.00
C ARG A 583 18.65 11.50 -8.52
N LEU A 584 19.39 10.55 -9.09
CA LEU A 584 20.71 10.87 -9.62
C LEU A 584 20.62 11.95 -10.70
N ALA A 585 19.57 11.90 -11.53
CA ALA A 585 19.29 12.92 -12.51
C ALA A 585 18.96 14.28 -11.86
N SER A 586 18.18 14.35 -10.77
CA SER A 586 17.91 15.63 -10.09
C SER A 586 19.14 16.22 -9.41
N GLU A 587 20.09 15.38 -8.97
CA GLU A 587 21.39 15.83 -8.45
C GLU A 587 22.34 16.33 -9.54
N ALA A 588 22.28 15.73 -10.73
CA ALA A 588 23.18 16.04 -11.84
C ALA A 588 22.66 17.16 -12.75
N PHE A 589 21.35 17.38 -12.77
CA PHE A 589 20.67 18.34 -13.64
C PHE A 589 19.78 19.25 -12.78
N ASP A 590 20.21 20.50 -12.57
CA ASP A 590 19.53 21.49 -11.70
C ASP A 590 18.05 21.74 -12.09
N ASP A 591 17.67 21.43 -13.32
CA ASP A 591 16.31 21.59 -13.85
C ASP A 591 15.50 20.28 -13.93
N TYR A 592 16.08 19.13 -13.54
CA TYR A 592 15.42 17.83 -13.53
C TYR A 592 14.60 17.62 -12.25
N GLY A 593 13.34 17.18 -12.37
CA GLY A 593 12.48 16.84 -11.21
C GLY A 593 11.43 17.89 -10.80
N ARG A 594 11.18 18.93 -11.62
CA ARG A 594 10.10 19.91 -11.40
C ARG A 594 8.80 19.55 -12.16
N LEU A 595 8.44 18.29 -12.06
CA LEU A 595 7.37 17.64 -12.82
C LEU A 595 6.05 17.69 -12.06
N THR A 596 4.92 17.81 -12.78
CA THR A 596 3.59 17.72 -12.15
C THR A 596 3.33 16.30 -11.63
N PHE A 597 2.27 16.09 -10.84
CA PHE A 597 1.94 14.77 -10.32
C PHE A 597 1.85 13.70 -11.43
N ASP A 598 1.29 14.05 -12.58
CA ASP A 598 1.15 13.15 -13.74
C ASP A 598 2.49 12.81 -14.40
N ASP A 599 3.43 13.76 -14.43
CA ASP A 599 4.74 13.59 -15.04
C ASP A 599 5.68 12.69 -14.19
N ARG A 600 5.37 12.45 -12.91
CA ARG A 600 6.11 11.48 -12.07
C ARG A 600 5.95 10.05 -12.54
N LEU A 601 4.87 9.75 -13.26
CA LEU A 601 4.57 8.42 -13.77
C LEU A 601 5.39 8.07 -15.02
N ASP A 602 5.94 9.07 -15.71
CA ASP A 602 6.82 8.86 -16.85
C ASP A 602 8.19 8.34 -16.37
N PRO A 603 8.58 7.13 -16.78
CA PRO A 603 9.84 6.55 -16.33
C PRO A 603 11.03 7.08 -17.14
N LEU A 604 12.17 7.29 -16.48
CA LEU A 604 13.46 7.47 -17.15
C LEU A 604 13.90 6.21 -17.86
N LEU A 605 13.64 5.07 -17.24
CA LEU A 605 13.95 3.76 -17.79
C LEU A 605 12.65 2.99 -17.99
N SER A 606 12.27 2.75 -19.23
CA SER A 606 11.06 1.97 -19.50
C SER A 606 11.15 0.58 -18.85
N MET A 607 10.01 0.01 -18.47
CA MET A 607 9.97 -1.35 -17.91
C MET A 607 10.67 -2.39 -18.81
N ALA A 608 10.52 -2.24 -20.13
CA ALA A 608 11.14 -3.14 -21.09
C ALA A 608 12.68 -3.03 -21.05
N ASP A 609 13.21 -1.80 -20.97
CA ASP A 609 14.65 -1.55 -20.89
C ASP A 609 15.24 -1.98 -19.55
N PHE A 610 14.49 -1.77 -18.45
CA PHE A 610 14.85 -2.28 -17.12
C PHE A 610 15.02 -3.80 -17.14
N LEU A 611 14.02 -4.53 -17.63
CA LEU A 611 14.06 -5.99 -17.66
C LEU A 611 15.13 -6.52 -18.62
N ALA A 612 15.35 -5.85 -19.77
CA ALA A 612 16.43 -6.20 -20.69
C ALA A 612 17.81 -6.01 -20.06
N SER A 613 18.03 -4.88 -19.38
CA SER A 613 19.26 -4.58 -18.65
C SER A 613 19.49 -5.57 -17.50
N ALA A 614 18.46 -5.86 -16.71
CA ALA A 614 18.50 -6.86 -15.65
C ALA A 614 18.95 -8.23 -16.18
N LEU A 615 18.39 -8.68 -17.31
CA LEU A 615 18.83 -9.92 -17.95
C LEU A 615 20.30 -9.87 -18.37
N ILE A 616 20.75 -8.81 -19.03
CA ILE A 616 22.14 -8.68 -19.50
C ILE A 616 23.11 -8.74 -18.33
N LEU A 617 22.81 -8.04 -17.24
CA LEU A 617 23.64 -8.04 -16.03
C LEU A 617 23.73 -9.43 -15.40
N MET A 618 22.61 -10.15 -15.34
CA MET A 618 22.59 -11.54 -14.87
C MET A 618 23.41 -12.49 -15.75
N PHE A 619 23.56 -12.22 -17.06
CA PHE A 619 24.42 -13.02 -17.95
C PHE A 619 25.91 -12.71 -17.80
N ARG A 620 26.28 -11.48 -17.40
CA ARG A 620 27.68 -11.09 -17.22
C ARG A 620 28.35 -11.83 -16.06
N GLU A 621 27.61 -12.08 -14.97
CA GLU A 621 28.15 -12.82 -13.81
C GLU A 621 28.52 -14.28 -14.13
N ASP A 622 27.80 -14.91 -15.06
CA ASP A 622 28.05 -16.28 -15.53
C ASP A 622 29.12 -16.36 -16.65
N GLY A 623 29.80 -15.24 -16.97
CA GLY A 623 30.93 -15.21 -17.91
C GLY A 623 30.53 -15.06 -19.38
N VAL A 624 29.39 -14.46 -19.70
CA VAL A 624 29.12 -13.98 -21.07
C VAL A 624 29.67 -12.58 -21.21
N ASP A 625 30.88 -12.45 -21.76
CA ASP A 625 31.29 -11.20 -22.38
C ASP A 625 30.27 -10.86 -23.47
N PRO A 626 29.71 -9.64 -23.51
CA PRO A 626 28.91 -9.23 -24.66
C PRO A 626 29.77 -9.37 -25.93
N PRO A 627 29.20 -9.81 -27.06
CA PRO A 627 29.97 -9.88 -28.30
C PRO A 627 30.48 -8.47 -28.66
N ASP A 628 31.79 -8.38 -28.92
CA ASP A 628 32.48 -7.18 -29.42
C ASP A 628 31.74 -6.49 -30.59
#